data_AF-X1SNN3-F1
#
_entry.id   AF-X1SNN3-F1
#
_cell.length_a   1.000
_cell.length_b   1.000
_cell.length_c   1.000
_cell.angle_alpha   90.00
_cell.angle_beta   90.00
_cell.angle_gamma   90.00
#
_symmetry.space_group_name_H-M   'P 1'
#
loop_
_entity.id
_entity.type
_entity.pdbx_description
1 polymer ?
#
loop_
_entity_poly.entity_id
_entity_poly.type
_entity_poly.pdbx_seq_one_letter_code
_entity_poly.pdbx_strand_id
1 'polypeptide(L)' 'MQITMVIPSYWARESKNGWQEGDTVYDHPTPLDDEGTLHRATQSIKVLKDRDFPLVGYDARYLRSALT' A
#
# COMPACT_ATOMS: atom_id res chain seq x y z
N MET A 1 2.94 -21.38 -15.39
CA MET A 1 2.09 -20.16 -15.42
C MET A 1 2.71 -19.19 -14.43
N GLN A 2 3.06 -17.97 -14.84
CA GLN A 2 3.66 -16.99 -13.92
C GLN A 2 2.53 -16.34 -13.13
N ILE A 3 2.65 -16.36 -11.80
CA ILE A 3 1.72 -15.68 -10.89
C ILE A 3 2.43 -14.44 -10.36
N THR A 4 1.73 -13.33 -10.23
CA THR A 4 2.25 -12.11 -9.59
C THR A 4 1.27 -11.71 -8.49
N MET A 5 1.78 -11.51 -7.28
CA MET A 5 0.99 -11.03 -6.15
C MET A 5 1.11 -9.52 -6.07
N VAL A 6 -0.05 -8.85 -6.14
CA VAL A 6 -0.15 -7.39 -6.16
C VAL A 6 -0.93 -6.95 -4.93
N ILE A 7 -0.30 -6.16 -4.05
CA ILE A 7 -0.94 -5.63 -2.84
C ILE A 7 -1.19 -4.13 -3.03
N PRO A 8 -2.45 -3.71 -3.19
CA PRO A 8 -2.81 -2.30 -3.08
C PRO A 8 -2.48 -1.82 -1.67
N SER A 9 -1.76 -0.72 -1.57
CA SER A 9 -1.61 0.00 -0.31
C SER A 9 -2.05 1.45 -0.49
N TYR A 10 -2.68 1.98 0.55
CA TYR A 10 -3.09 3.38 0.62
C TYR A 10 -2.37 3.99 1.81
N TRP A 11 -1.70 5.11 1.56
CA TRP A 11 -0.95 5.82 2.59
C TRP A 11 -1.45 7.26 2.65
N ALA A 12 -1.52 7.82 3.86
CA ALA A 12 -1.81 9.23 4.05
C ALA A 12 -0.55 10.05 3.69
N ARG A 13 -0.63 11.36 3.85
CA ARG A 13 0.59 12.18 3.86
C ARG A 13 1.37 11.91 5.16
N GLU A 14 2.56 12.50 5.30
CA GLU A 14 3.20 12.57 6.62
C GLU A 14 2.25 13.26 7.61
N SER A 15 2.20 12.75 8.84
CA SER A 15 1.27 13.12 9.91
C SER A 15 1.27 14.62 10.18
N LYS A 16 2.43 15.28 10.05
CA LYS A 16 2.60 16.72 10.23
C LYS A 16 1.77 17.59 9.27
N ASN A 17 1.43 17.07 8.09
CA ASN A 17 0.70 17.80 7.07
C ASN A 17 -0.82 17.76 7.29
N GLY A 18 -1.29 16.91 8.21
CA GLY A 18 -2.70 16.74 8.51
C GLY A 18 -3.54 16.29 7.32
N TRP A 19 -4.85 16.39 7.49
CA TRP A 19 -5.85 16.14 6.45
C TRP A 19 -5.92 17.30 5.46
N GLN A 20 -6.05 17.00 4.17
CA GLN A 20 -6.29 17.97 3.09
C GLN A 20 -7.53 17.62 2.27
N GLU A 21 -8.06 18.62 1.55
CA GLU A 21 -9.16 18.42 0.63
C GLU A 21 -8.80 17.36 -0.43
N GLY A 22 -9.59 16.30 -0.51
CA GLY A 22 -9.33 15.13 -1.37
C GLY A 22 -8.89 13.87 -0.62
N ASP A 23 -8.48 13.98 0.65
CA ASP A 23 -8.11 12.81 1.47
C ASP A 23 -9.35 12.01 1.94
N THR A 24 -10.56 12.58 1.83
CA THR A 24 -11.84 11.98 2.24
C THR A 24 -12.20 10.68 1.54
N VAL A 25 -11.56 10.39 0.40
CA VAL A 25 -11.76 9.14 -0.35
C VAL A 25 -11.11 7.95 0.35
N TYR A 26 -10.14 8.21 1.24
CA TYR A 26 -9.40 7.19 1.97
C TYR A 26 -9.86 7.18 3.43
N ASP A 27 -10.49 6.08 3.84
CA ASP A 27 -10.92 5.90 5.22
C ASP A 27 -9.71 5.50 6.08
N HIS A 28 -9.30 6.39 6.99
CA HIS A 28 -8.21 6.21 7.96
C HIS A 28 -6.89 5.64 7.38
N PRO A 29 -6.30 6.25 6.32
CA PRO A 29 -5.03 5.77 5.78
C PRO A 29 -3.90 5.94 6.80
N THR A 30 -2.97 4.98 6.85
CA THR A 30 -1.78 5.09 7.69
C THR A 30 -0.85 6.20 7.15
N PRO A 31 -0.39 7.14 8.00
CA PRO A 31 0.60 8.14 7.58
C PRO A 31 1.90 7.53 7.05
N LEU A 32 2.56 8.23 6.13
CA LEU A 32 3.84 7.78 5.55
C LEU A 32 4.98 7.71 6.57
N ASP A 33 4.89 8.50 7.63
CA ASP A 33 5.84 8.61 8.72
C ASP A 33 5.45 7.77 9.95
N ASP A 34 4.41 6.94 9.82
CA ASP A 34 3.92 6.07 10.89
C ASP A 34 4.11 4.57 10.56
N GLU A 35 4.17 3.74 11.60
CA GLU A 35 4.33 2.31 11.44
C GLU A 35 3.03 1.65 10.96
N GLY A 36 2.98 1.29 9.68
CA GLY A 36 1.84 0.60 9.08
C GLY A 36 1.87 -0.92 9.17
N THR A 37 0.81 -1.53 8.65
CA THR A 37 0.64 -2.98 8.65
C THR A 37 1.30 -3.68 7.45
N LEU A 38 1.76 -2.93 6.45
CA LEU A 38 2.33 -3.49 5.22
C LEU A 38 3.55 -4.35 5.50
N HIS A 39 4.45 -3.92 6.39
CA HIS A 39 5.61 -4.72 6.77
C HIS A 39 5.20 -6.09 7.32
N ARG A 40 4.26 -6.11 8.28
CA ARG A 40 3.72 -7.35 8.86
C ARG A 40 3.07 -8.24 7.79
N ALA A 41 2.33 -7.66 6.85
CA ALA A 41 1.76 -8.40 5.72
C ALA A 41 2.87 -9.06 4.88
N THR A 42 3.93 -8.34 4.53
CA THR A 42 5.08 -8.93 3.79
C THR A 42 5.78 -10.05 4.57
N GLN A 43 5.86 -9.96 5.89
CA GLN A 43 6.40 -11.04 6.73
C GLN A 43 5.47 -12.26 6.74
N SER A 44 4.15 -12.08 6.84
CA SER A 44 3.19 -13.18 6.84
C SER A 44 3.22 -13.99 5.53
N ILE A 45 3.47 -13.35 4.39
CA ILE A 45 3.60 -14.00 3.08
C ILE A 45 4.76 -15.01 3.07
N LYS A 46 5.74 -14.85 3.97
CA LYS A 46 6.87 -15.77 4.08
C LYS A 46 6.48 -17.19 4.51
N VAL A 47 5.26 -17.40 5.02
CA VAL A 47 4.79 -18.76 5.34
C VAL A 47 4.53 -19.61 4.09
N LEU A 48 4.34 -18.97 2.92
CA LEU A 48 4.07 -19.66 1.67
C LEU A 48 5.33 -20.39 1.19
N LYS A 49 5.17 -21.68 0.85
CA LYS A 49 6.26 -22.60 0.47
C LYS A 49 6.62 -22.53 -1.03
N ASP A 50 5.66 -22.22 -1.89
CA ASP A 50 5.83 -22.15 -3.34
C ASP A 50 5.89 -20.70 -3.82
N ARG A 51 7.03 -20.03 -3.59
CA ARG A 51 7.20 -18.58 -3.83
C ARG A 51 7.72 -18.23 -5.22
N ASP A 52 7.23 -18.90 -6.25
CA ASP A 52 7.61 -18.57 -7.62
C ASP A 52 6.73 -17.43 -8.19
N PHE A 53 6.55 -16.38 -7.40
CA PHE A 53 5.80 -15.19 -7.78
C PHE A 53 6.47 -13.91 -7.25
N PRO A 54 6.58 -12.86 -8.08
CA PRO A 54 6.95 -11.54 -7.60
C PRO A 54 5.87 -10.98 -6.66
N LEU A 55 6.31 -10.32 -5.57
CA LEU A 55 5.45 -9.51 -4.71
C LEU A 55 5.68 -8.03 -5.04
N VAL A 56 4.63 -7.33 -5.47
CA VAL A 56 4.69 -5.91 -5.81
C VAL A 56 3.73 -5.13 -4.92
N GLY A 57 4.27 -4.14 -4.20
CA GLY A 57 3.47 -3.13 -3.50
C GLY A 57 3.32 -1.89 -4.39
N TYR A 58 2.14 -1.28 -4.38
CA TYR A 58 1.92 0.00 -5.04
C TYR A 58 1.09 0.93 -4.16
N ASP A 59 1.36 2.23 -4.26
CA ASP A 59 0.55 3.28 -3.64
C ASP A 59 -0.55 3.68 -4.63
N ALA A 60 -1.79 3.42 -4.26
CA ALA A 60 -2.95 3.63 -5.10
C ALA A 60 -3.26 5.13 -5.36
N ARG A 61 -2.59 6.08 -4.67
CA ARG A 61 -2.64 7.51 -5.04
C ARG A 61 -2.03 7.76 -6.43
N TYR A 62 -0.99 7.02 -6.81
CA TYR A 62 -0.34 7.16 -8.12
C TYR A 62 -1.21 6.65 -9.28
N LEU A 63 -2.12 5.70 -9.00
CA LEU A 63 -3.08 5.22 -10.00
C LEU A 63 -4.07 6.31 -10.41
N ARG A 64 -4.50 7.16 -9.47
CA ARG A 64 -5.40 8.27 -9.79
C ARG A 64 -4.70 9.30 -10.68
N SER A 65 -3.46 9.68 -10.38
CA SER A 65 -2.70 10.63 -11.21
C SER A 65 -2.35 10.11 -12.60
N ALA A 66 -2.33 8.78 -12.81
CA ALA A 66 -2.08 8.18 -14.11
C ALA A 66 -3.35 8.04 -14.98
N LEU A 67 -4.54 8.28 -14.40
CA LEU A 67 -5.85 8.12 -15.04
C LEU A 67 -6.59 9.46 -15.23
N THR A 68 -5.95 10.59 -14.90
CA THR A 68 -6.45 11.96 -15.04
C THR A 68 -5.43 12.82 -15.76
#